data_AF-A0A059C1V9-F1
#
_entry.id   AF-A0A059C1V9-F1
#
_cell.length_a   1.000
_cell.length_b   1.000
_cell.length_c   1.000
_cell.angle_alpha   90.00
_cell.angle_beta   90.00
_cell.angle_gamma   90.00
#
_symmetry.space_group_name_H-M   'P 1'
#
loop_
_entity.id
_entity.type
_entity.pdbx_description
1 polymer ?
#
loop_
_entity_poly.entity_id
_entity_poly.type
_entity_poly.pdbx_seq_one_letter_code
_entity_poly.pdbx_strand_id
1 'polypeptide(L)'
;MSKRKSEIEKFNGSNNFVLWSINMQALLTTQGLAKSLDVEDKLPIIMKAFERVELMEKAKSIILLNLSNEILIEVAEEKDAAAL
;
A
#
# COMPACT_ATOMS: atom_id res chain seq x y z
N MET A 1 -14.47 -3.83 23.31
CA MET A 1 -13.55 -4.61 22.45
C MET A 1 -12.54 -3.64 21.88
N SER A 2 -11.35 -3.55 22.48
CA SER A 2 -10.34 -2.56 22.08
C SER A 2 -9.82 -2.94 20.69
N LYS A 3 -10.18 -2.15 19.67
CA LYS A 3 -9.57 -2.21 18.33
C LYS A 3 -8.10 -1.88 18.55
N ARG A 4 -7.24 -2.88 18.74
CA ARG A 4 -5.82 -2.71 18.41
C ARG A 4 -5.79 -2.61 16.89
N LYS A 5 -6.09 -1.42 16.36
CA LYS A 5 -5.57 -1.04 15.06
C LYS A 5 -4.07 -1.26 15.20
N SER A 6 -3.53 -2.16 14.40
CA SER A 6 -2.10 -2.20 14.14
C SER A 6 -1.75 -0.86 13.48
N GLU A 7 -1.61 0.19 14.29
CA GLU A 7 -1.23 1.52 13.85
C GLU A 7 0.26 1.46 13.57
N ILE A 8 0.59 1.19 12.31
CA ILE A 8 1.93 1.47 11.79
C ILE A 8 2.09 2.98 11.83
N GLU A 9 3.24 3.45 12.29
CA GLU A 9 3.59 4.86 12.18
C GLU A 9 3.53 5.27 10.70
N LYS A 10 2.89 6.40 10.40
CA LYS A 10 2.82 6.87 9.01
C LYS A 10 4.23 7.20 8.49
N PHE A 11 4.50 6.86 7.24
CA PHE A 11 5.74 7.30 6.60
C PHE A 11 5.68 8.81 6.34
N ASN A 12 6.70 9.53 6.78
CA ASN A 12 6.77 10.99 6.72
C ASN A 12 8.04 11.50 6.03
N GLY A 13 8.78 10.62 5.35
CA GLY A 13 10.05 10.95 4.69
C GLY A 13 11.27 11.01 5.63
N SER A 14 11.06 11.26 6.92
CA SER A 14 12.14 11.35 7.92
C SER A 14 12.37 10.04 8.68
N ASN A 15 11.33 9.22 8.83
CA ASN A 15 11.45 7.92 9.48
C ASN A 15 12.07 6.87 8.55
N ASN A 16 12.51 5.75 9.14
CA ASN A 16 13.22 4.71 8.40
C ASN A 16 12.26 4.00 7.43
N PHE A 17 12.42 4.28 6.13
CA PHE A 17 11.60 3.68 5.07
C PHE A 17 11.67 2.15 5.06
N VAL A 18 12.84 1.55 5.30
CA VAL A 18 13.01 0.10 5.30
C VAL A 18 12.15 -0.53 6.40
N LEU A 19 12.23 0.00 7.63
CA LEU A 19 11.41 -0.47 8.75
C LEU A 19 9.91 -0.28 8.48
N TRP A 20 9.54 0.89 7.96
CA TRP A 20 8.16 1.16 7.58
C TRP A 20 7.65 0.18 6.52
N SER A 21 8.45 -0.11 5.49
CA SER A 21 8.08 -1.02 4.40
C SER A 21 7.87 -2.46 4.89
N ILE A 22 8.71 -2.94 5.81
CA ILE A 22 8.57 -4.26 6.44
C ILE A 22 7.25 -4.34 7.23
N ASN A 23 6.97 -3.31 8.03
CA ASN A 23 5.71 -3.22 8.77
C ASN A 23 4.50 -3.18 7.81
N MET A 24 4.59 -2.40 6.74
CA MET A 24 3.53 -2.29 5.73
C MET A 24 3.25 -3.62 5.04
N GLN A 25 4.30 -4.37 4.67
CA GLN A 25 4.18 -5.70 4.11
C GLN A 25 3.49 -6.67 5.09
N ALA A 26 3.83 -6.62 6.37
CA ALA A 26 3.17 -7.42 7.40
C ALA A 26 1.68 -7.05 7.54
N LEU A 27 1.36 -5.76 7.52
CA LEU A 27 -0.04 -5.29 7.56
C LEU A 27 -0.85 -5.76 6.35
N LEU A 28 -0.31 -5.63 5.14
CA LEU A 28 -0.99 -6.10 3.94
C LEU A 28 -1.18 -7.63 3.96
N THR A 29 -0.17 -8.37 4.44
CA THR A 29 -0.25 -9.83 4.59
C THR A 29 -1.35 -10.24 5.56
N THR A 30 -1.42 -9.61 6.75
CA THR A 30 -2.46 -9.91 7.74
C THR A 30 -3.87 -9.56 7.27
N GLN A 31 -4.01 -8.64 6.30
CA GLN A 31 -5.28 -8.28 5.66
C GLN A 31 -5.63 -9.16 4.44
N GLY A 32 -4.84 -10.19 4.14
CA GLY A 32 -5.05 -11.08 2.99
C GLY A 32 -4.65 -10.45 1.65
N LEU A 33 -3.87 -9.36 1.68
CA LEU A 33 -3.45 -8.59 0.52
C LEU A 33 -2.01 -8.90 0.10
N ALA A 34 -1.38 -9.95 0.63
CA ALA A 34 -0.01 -10.34 0.25
C ALA A 34 0.17 -10.45 -1.27
N LYS A 35 -0.83 -11.02 -1.96
CA LYS A 35 -0.83 -11.19 -3.42
C LYS A 35 -0.80 -9.87 -4.20
N SER A 36 -1.15 -8.75 -3.58
CA SER A 36 -1.09 -7.42 -4.22
C SER A 36 0.34 -6.90 -4.38
N LEU A 37 1.29 -7.49 -3.66
CA LEU A 37 2.70 -7.11 -3.65
C LEU A 37 3.53 -7.89 -4.67
N ASP A 38 2.96 -8.90 -5.32
CA ASP A 38 3.63 -9.65 -6.36
C ASP A 38 3.78 -8.75 -7.60
N VAL A 39 5.03 -8.38 -7.92
CA VAL A 39 5.41 -7.40 -8.96
C VAL A 39 5.25 -7.95 -10.37
N GLU A 40 5.14 -9.27 -10.53
CA GLU A 40 4.91 -9.90 -11.81
C GLU A 40 3.42 -10.19 -11.99
N ASP A 41 2.95 -10.16 -13.24
CA ASP A 41 1.61 -10.57 -13.72
C ASP A 41 1.10 -11.96 -13.26
N LYS A 42 1.83 -12.61 -12.33
CA LYS A 42 1.59 -13.86 -11.63
C LYS A 42 0.52 -13.81 -10.54
N LEU A 43 -0.21 -12.70 -10.39
CA LEU A 43 -1.52 -12.80 -9.75
C LEU A 43 -2.30 -13.90 -10.50
N PRO A 44 -2.82 -14.94 -9.81
CA PRO A 44 -3.24 -16.17 -10.46
C PRO A 44 -4.10 -15.88 -11.68
N ILE A 45 -3.76 -16.44 -12.85
CA ILE A 45 -4.55 -16.28 -14.10
C ILE A 45 -6.03 -16.65 -13.84
N ILE A 46 -6.26 -17.50 -12.84
CA ILE A 46 -7.56 -17.98 -12.36
C ILE A 46 -8.37 -16.91 -11.60
N MET A 47 -7.74 -15.85 -11.09
CA MET A 47 -8.43 -14.76 -10.40
C MET A 47 -9.07 -13.82 -11.41
N LYS A 48 -10.36 -13.48 -11.20
CA LYS A 48 -11.10 -12.63 -12.14
C LYS A 48 -10.45 -11.25 -12.20
N ALA A 49 -10.48 -10.62 -13.39
CA ALA A 49 -9.93 -9.28 -13.59
C ALA A 49 -10.49 -8.25 -12.59
N PHE A 50 -11.78 -8.34 -12.27
CA PHE A 50 -12.42 -7.48 -11.27
C PHE A 50 -11.84 -7.67 -9.85
N GLU A 51 -11.71 -8.92 -9.40
CA GLU A 51 -11.13 -9.27 -8.08
C GLU A 51 -9.67 -8.81 -7.98
N ARG A 52 -8.95 -8.80 -9.10
CA ARG A 52 -7.57 -8.29 -9.20
C ARG A 52 -7.53 -6.79 -8.98
N VAL A 53 -8.36 -6.04 -9.70
CA VAL A 53 -8.44 -4.59 -9.56
C VAL A 53 -8.83 -4.22 -8.14
N GLU A 54 -9.85 -4.86 -7.57
CA GLU A 54 -10.29 -4.59 -6.19
C GLU A 54 -9.18 -4.86 -5.16
N LEU A 55 -8.45 -5.97 -5.31
CA LEU A 55 -7.34 -6.34 -4.43
C LEU A 55 -6.19 -5.32 -4.51
N MET A 56 -5.85 -4.87 -5.72
CA MET A 56 -4.82 -3.85 -5.94
C MET A 56 -5.24 -2.47 -5.41
N GLU A 57 -6.48 -2.05 -5.66
CA GLU A 57 -7.03 -0.78 -5.16
C GLU A 57 -7.06 -0.73 -3.63
N LYS A 58 -7.42 -1.85 -3.00
CA LYS A 58 -7.44 -1.96 -1.54
C LYS A 58 -6.02 -1.87 -0.95
N ALA A 59 -5.06 -2.56 -1.53
CA ALA A 59 -3.67 -2.48 -1.10
C ALA A 59 -3.10 -1.06 -1.25
N LYS A 60 -3.32 -0.45 -2.42
CA LYS A 60 -2.96 0.95 -2.70
C LYS A 60 -3.59 1.91 -1.69
N SER A 61 -4.88 1.74 -1.39
CA SER A 61 -5.57 2.58 -0.41
C SER A 61 -4.96 2.47 0.98
N ILE A 62 -4.61 1.25 1.43
CA ILE A 62 -3.95 1.04 2.72
C ILE A 62 -2.58 1.72 2.76
N ILE A 63 -1.79 1.58 1.69
CA ILE A 63 -0.48 2.25 1.61
C ILE A 63 -0.66 3.76 1.74
N LEU A 64 -1.54 4.37 0.94
CA LEU A 64 -1.80 5.81 0.97
C LEU A 64 -2.28 6.31 2.35
N LEU A 65 -3.15 5.55 3.01
CA LEU A 65 -3.64 5.90 4.35
C LEU A 65 -2.55 5.86 5.43
N ASN A 66 -1.43 5.17 5.17
CA ASN A 66 -0.27 5.09 6.04
C ASN A 66 0.88 6.02 5.61
N LEU A 67 0.62 6.97 4.72
CA LEU A 67 1.52 8.09 4.42
C LEU A 67 1.07 9.35 5.19
N SER A 68 2.03 10.22 5.47
CA SER A 68 1.77 11.58 5.96
C SER A 68 1.21 12.46 4.84
N ASN A 69 0.63 13.61 5.21
CA ASN A 69 0.03 14.51 4.23
C ASN A 69 1.10 15.11 3.30
N GLU A 70 2.29 15.37 3.82
CA GLU A 70 3.44 15.88 3.07
C GLU A 70 3.86 14.90 1.98
N ILE A 71 4.00 13.62 2.34
CA ILE A 71 4.33 12.56 1.36
C ILE A 71 3.19 12.35 0.35
N LEU A 72 1.92 12.49 0.78
CA LEU A 72 0.79 12.40 -0.15
C LEU A 72 0.80 13.52 -1.20
N ILE A 73 1.27 14.72 -0.85
CA ILE A 73 1.46 15.84 -1.79
C ILE A 73 2.57 15.48 -2.79
N GLU A 74 3.73 15.01 -2.32
CA GLU A 74 4.83 14.59 -3.19
C GLU A 74 4.40 13.48 -4.18
N VAL A 75 3.65 12.48 -3.71
CA VAL A 75 3.11 11.40 -4.56
C VAL A 75 2.09 11.92 -5.58
N ALA A 76 1.34 12.98 -5.27
CA ALA A 76 0.42 13.60 -6.21
C ALA A 76 1.19 14.39 -7.28
N GLU A 77 2.18 15.19 -6.88
CA GLU A 77 3.03 15.97 -7.78
C GLU A 77 3.85 15.07 -8.72
N GLU A 78 4.37 13.93 -8.25
CA GLU A 78 5.09 12.97 -9.09
C GLU A 78 4.19 12.35 -10.15
N LYS A 79 2.92 12.04 -9.82
CA LYS A 79 1.96 11.52 -10.80
C LYS A 79 1.63 12.53 -11.89
N ASP A 80 1.49 13.79 -11.51
CA ASP A 80 1.25 14.86 -12.47
C ASP A 80 2.47 15.05 -13.38
N ALA A 81 3.69 14.92 -12.85
CA ALA A 81 4.93 14.96 -13.63
C ALA A 81 5.10 13.74 -14.56
N ALA A 82 4.71 12.54 -14.13
CA ALA A 82 4.77 11.32 -14.94
C ALA A 82 3.68 11.25 -16.03
N ALA A 83 2.67 12.12 -15.96
CA ALA A 83 1.60 12.23 -16.95
C ALA A 83 1.88 13.26 -18.07
N LEU A 84 2.97 14.04 -17.95
CA LEU A 84 3.49 14.98 -18.95
C LEU A 84 4.50 14.30 -19.89
#